data_AF-A0A177LM37-F1
#
_entry.id   AF-A0A177LM37-F1
#
_cell.length_a   1.000
_cell.length_b   1.000
_cell.length_c   1.000
_cell.angle_alpha   90.00
_cell.angle_beta   90.00
_cell.angle_gamma   90.00
#
_symmetry.space_group_name_H-M   'P 1'
#
loop_
_entity.id
_entity.type
_entity.pdbx_description
1 polymer ?
#
loop_
_entity_poly.entity_id
_entity_poly.type
_entity_poly.pdbx_seq_one_letter_code
_entity_poly.pdbx_strand_id
1 'polypeptide(L)' 'MTGNELFQKLSIRDYSGSDADNYAQLLSTLFFHLSANNEIKQFYELLEIADSRGKLISINDSTNIKDEYFYSDLILK' A
#
# COMPACT_ATOMS: atom_id res chain seq x y z
N MET A 1 -12.04 -1.01 -10.24
CA MET A 1 -10.84 -0.37 -10.82
C MET A 1 -9.71 -1.39 -10.79
N THR A 2 -8.75 -1.30 -11.70
CA THR A 2 -7.53 -2.12 -11.61
C THR A 2 -6.62 -1.64 -10.48
N GLY A 3 -5.74 -2.49 -9.98
CA GLY A 3 -4.84 -2.17 -8.87
C GLY A 3 -3.91 -0.99 -9.17
N ASN A 4 -3.48 -0.82 -10.43
CA ASN A 4 -2.70 0.33 -10.86
C ASN A 4 -3.53 1.64 -10.83
N GLU A 5 -4.78 1.61 -11.29
CA GLU A 5 -5.68 2.78 -11.22
C GLU A 5 -6.01 3.14 -9.76
N LEU A 6 -6.22 2.14 -8.90
CA LEU A 6 -6.41 2.32 -7.47
C LEU A 6 -5.19 2.97 -6.84
N PHE A 7 -4.00 2.46 -7.14
CA PHE A 7 -2.75 3.03 -6.64
C PHE A 7 -2.59 4.49 -7.06
N GLN A 8 -2.70 4.80 -8.37
CA GLN A 8 -2.57 6.16 -8.88
C GLN A 8 -3.54 7.14 -8.25
N LYS A 9 -4.74 6.70 -7.88
CA LYS A 9 -5.74 7.52 -7.20
C LYS A 9 -5.43 7.71 -5.71
N LEU A 10 -5.03 6.64 -5.02
CA LEU A 10 -4.90 6.61 -3.56
C LEU A 10 -3.51 7.05 -3.07
N SER A 11 -2.48 7.00 -3.91
CA SER A 11 -1.11 7.36 -3.54
C SER A 11 -0.80 8.85 -3.67
N ILE A 12 -1.78 9.68 -4.06
CA ILE A 12 -1.59 11.13 -4.18
C ILE A 12 -1.66 11.75 -2.79
N ARG A 13 -0.54 12.32 -2.37
CA ARG A 13 -0.44 13.04 -1.11
C ARG A 13 -1.01 14.44 -1.21
N ASP A 14 -1.71 14.84 -0.16
CA ASP A 14 -2.15 16.23 0.03
C ASP A 14 -1.34 16.96 1.12
N TYR A 15 -0.42 16.26 1.79
CA TYR A 15 0.46 16.78 2.85
C TYR A 15 -0.28 17.35 4.07
N SER A 16 -1.56 17.00 4.24
CA SER A 16 -2.37 17.44 5.38
C SER A 16 -2.05 16.72 6.68
N GLY A 17 -1.37 15.57 6.62
CA GLY A 17 -1.19 14.67 7.76
C GLY A 17 -2.46 13.93 8.18
N SER A 18 -3.53 14.00 7.36
CA SER A 18 -4.76 13.22 7.58
C SER A 18 -4.51 11.72 7.40
N ASP A 19 -5.47 10.89 7.83
CA ASP A 19 -5.40 9.43 7.61
C ASP A 19 -5.28 9.07 6.12
N ALA A 20 -5.92 9.86 5.24
CA ALA A 20 -5.82 9.68 3.80
C ALA A 20 -4.41 10.03 3.29
N ASP A 21 -3.79 11.12 3.76
CA ASP A 21 -2.41 11.47 3.41
C ASP A 21 -1.40 10.42 3.92
N ASN A 22 -1.58 9.98 5.16
CA ASN A 22 -0.74 8.95 5.77
C ASN A 22 -0.86 7.62 5.01
N TYR A 23 -2.05 7.28 4.55
CA TYR A 23 -2.28 6.12 3.71
C TYR A 23 -1.65 6.28 2.31
N ALA A 24 -1.77 7.45 1.69
CA ALA A 24 -1.12 7.76 0.41
C ALA A 24 0.41 7.65 0.51
N GLN A 25 0.98 8.14 1.62
CA GLN A 25 2.40 7.97 1.94
C GLN A 25 2.77 6.50 2.09
N LEU A 26 2.00 5.72 2.86
CA LEU A 26 2.23 4.28 3.03
C LEU A 26 2.24 3.55 1.68
N LEU A 27 1.23 3.77 0.83
CA LEU A 27 1.16 3.15 -0.49
C LEU A 27 2.38 3.49 -1.35
N SER A 28 2.84 4.73 -1.31
CA SER A 28 4.03 5.16 -2.04
C SER A 28 5.29 4.44 -1.54
N THR A 29 5.44 4.29 -0.22
CA THR A 29 6.54 3.52 0.39
C THR A 29 6.48 2.05 -0.05
N LEU A 30 5.32 1.39 0.07
CA LEU A 30 5.16 0.00 -0.32
C LEU A 30 5.44 -0.21 -1.81
N PHE A 31 4.95 0.67 -2.68
CA PHE A 31 5.21 0.61 -4.11
C PHE A 31 6.71 0.59 -4.42
N PHE A 32 7.49 1.44 -3.75
CA PHE A 32 8.94 1.50 -3.95
C PHE A 32 9.64 0.18 -3.60
N HIS A 33 9.38 -0.38 -2.42
CA HIS A 33 10.01 -1.63 -1.98
C HIS A 33 9.55 -2.83 -2.81
N LEU A 34 8.25 -2.95 -3.07
CA LEU A 34 7.70 -4.10 -3.80
C LEU A 34 8.06 -4.06 -5.28
N SER A 35 8.23 -2.88 -5.88
CA SER A 35 8.75 -2.75 -7.24
C SER A 35 10.21 -3.20 -7.33
N ALA A 36 11.04 -2.82 -6.35
CA ALA A 36 12.43 -3.27 -6.28
C ALA A 36 12.55 -4.80 -6.11
N ASN A 37 11.57 -5.41 -5.44
CA ASN A 37 11.52 -6.85 -5.16
C ASN A 37 10.76 -7.69 -6.20
N ASN A 38 10.30 -7.11 -7.32
CA ASN A 38 9.45 -7.77 -8.34
C ASN A 38 8.10 -8.31 -7.80
N GLU A 39 7.56 -7.68 -6.75
CA GLU A 39 6.30 -8.05 -6.09
C GLU A 39 5.13 -7.09 -6.44
N ILE A 40 5.34 -6.20 -7.41
CA ILE A 40 4.38 -5.15 -7.74
C ILE A 40 3.04 -5.69 -8.26
N LYS A 41 3.05 -6.85 -8.93
CA LYS A 41 1.81 -7.49 -9.41
C LYS A 41 0.94 -7.93 -8.24
N GLN A 42 1.54 -8.59 -7.25
CA GLN A 42 0.85 -9.05 -6.04
C GLN A 42 0.32 -7.86 -5.23
N PHE A 43 1.08 -6.75 -5.18
CA PHE A 43 0.62 -5.51 -4.55
C PHE A 43 -0.65 -4.95 -5.21
N TYR A 44 -0.71 -4.88 -6.54
CA TYR A 44 -1.90 -4.44 -7.26
C TYR A 44 -3.09 -5.38 -7.05
N GLU A 45 -2.88 -6.69 -7.09
CA GLU A 45 -3.91 -7.67 -6.78
C GLU A 45 -4.44 -7.50 -5.35
N LEU A 46 -3.57 -7.20 -4.38
CA LEU A 46 -3.96 -6.94 -3.00
C LEU A 46 -4.76 -5.64 -2.85
N LEU A 47 -4.42 -4.59 -3.61
CA LEU A 47 -5.21 -3.35 -3.65
C LEU A 47 -6.62 -3.59 -4.19
N GLU A 48 -6.77 -4.38 -5.25
CA GLU A 48 -8.08 -4.75 -5.79
C GLU A 48 -8.90 -5.53 -4.76
N ILE A 49 -8.27 -6.47 -4.04
CA ILE A 49 -8.93 -7.22 -2.97
C ILE A 49 -9.33 -6.28 -1.82
N ALA A 50 -8.46 -5.35 -1.42
CA ALA A 50 -8.74 -4.37 -0.38
C ALA A 50 -9.96 -3.51 -0.74
N ASP A 51 -9.98 -2.94 -1.94
CA ASP A 51 -11.09 -2.13 -2.47
C ASP A 51 -12.40 -2.93 -2.52
N SER A 52 -12.36 -4.16 -3.05
CA SER A 52 -13.55 -5.03 -3.12
C SER A 52 -14.13 -5.41 -1.75
N ARG A 53 -13.32 -5.33 -0.69
CA ARG A 53 -13.70 -5.66 0.70
C ARG A 53 -13.93 -4.43 1.57
N GLY A 54 -13.77 -3.22 1.03
CA GLY A 54 -13.82 -1.97 1.81
C GLY A 54 -12.76 -1.92 2.92
N LYS A 55 -11.59 -2.52 2.68
CA LYS A 55 -10.45 -2.61 3.61
C LYS A 55 -9.28 -1.77 3.12
N LEU A 56 -8.34 -1.49 4.01
CA LEU A 56 -7.07 -0.84 3.67
C LEU A 56 -5.91 -1.81 3.81
N ILE A 57 -4.85 -1.56 3.04
CA ILE A 57 -3.58 -2.26 3.24
C ILE A 57 -2.90 -1.68 4.48
N SER A 58 -2.31 -2.55 5.30
CA SER A 58 -1.49 -2.19 6.46
C SER A 58 -0.30 -3.14 6.55
N ILE A 59 0.68 -2.77 7.37
CA ILE A 59 1.84 -3.61 7.67
C ILE A 59 1.51 -4.43 8.94
N ASN A 60 1.78 -5.74 8.92
CA ASN A 60 1.45 -6.67 10.00
C ASN A 60 2.11 -6.32 11.35
N ASP A 61 3.28 -5.68 11.30
CA ASP A 61 3.98 -5.15 12.48
C ASP A 61 4.40 -3.70 12.21
N SER A 62 3.45 -2.77 12.40
CA SER A 62 3.70 -1.33 12.20
C SER A 62 4.65 -0.72 13.23
N THR A 63 5.05 -1.45 14.28
CA THR A 63 5.98 -0.96 15.30
C THR A 63 7.44 -1.26 14.97
N ASN A 64 7.67 -2.18 14.04
CA ASN A 64 8.98 -2.55 13.56
C ASN A 64 9.25 -1.85 12.22
N ILE A 65 9.86 -0.67 12.29
CA ILE A 65 10.29 0.05 11.08
C ILE A 65 11.37 -0.80 10.41
N LYS A 66 11.03 -1.37 9.25
CA LYS A 66 11.95 -2.16 8.45
C LYS A 66 12.62 -1.28 7.40
N ASP A 67 13.86 -1.61 7.09
CA ASP A 67 14.58 -1.03 5.95
C ASP A 67 13.95 -1.45 4.61
N GLU A 68 13.27 -2.60 4.58
CA GLU A 68 12.59 -3.14 3.41
C GLU A 68 11.24 -3.78 3.77
N TYR A 69 10.28 -3.67 2.85
CA TYR A 69 8.97 -4.31 2.96
C TYR A 69 8.77 -5.33 1.83
N PHE A 70 8.22 -6.48 2.20
CA PHE A 70 7.85 -7.55 1.27
C PHE A 70 6.34 -7.74 1.26
N TYR A 71 5.82 -8.39 0.21
CA TYR A 71 4.40 -8.68 0.10
C TYR A 71 3.85 -9.45 1.32
N SER A 72 4.66 -10.35 1.88
CA SER A 72 4.30 -11.12 3.10
C SER A 72 4.11 -10.28 4.36
N ASP A 73 4.60 -9.03 4.36
CA ASP A 73 4.41 -8.10 5.48
C ASP A 73 3.05 -7.40 5.43
N LEU A 74 2.31 -7.51 4.32
CA LEU A 74 1.08 -6.78 4.09
C LEU A 74 -0.14 -7.55 4.59
N ILE A 75 -1.05 -6.83 5.24
CA ILE A 75 -2.34 -7.33 5.72
C ILE A 75 -3.47 -6.40 5.30
N LEU A 76 -4.70 -6.91 5.32
CA LEU A 76 -5.90 -6.12 5.06
C LEU A 76 -6.61 -5.77 6.37
N LYS A 77 -6.61 -4.49 6.72
CA LYS A 77 -7.28 -3.93 7.90
C LYS A 77 -8.70 -3.53 7.56
#